data_AF-A0A7C7BXL5-F1
#
_entry.id   AF-A0A7C7BXL5-F1
#
_cell.length_a   1.000
_cell.length_b   1.000
_cell.length_c   1.000
_cell.angle_alpha   90.00
_cell.angle_beta   90.00
_cell.angle_gamma   90.00
#
_symmetry.space_group_name_H-M   'P 1'
#
loop_
_entity.id
_entity.type
_entity.pdbx_description
1 polymer ?
#
loop_
_entity_poly.entity_id
_entity_poly.type
_entity_poly.pdbx_seq_one_letter_code
_entity_poly.pdbx_strand_id
1 'polypeptide(L)' 'PLNRFAIGTHRSRRSRSLVRSALDEIQGVGATRKRALLHHFGSAREISQAGLNDLEAVEGISKFIASRIYDWFHPED' A
#
# COMPACT_ATOMS: atom_id res chain seq x y z
N PRO A 1 -6.30 36.79 13.65
CA PRO A 1 -5.35 35.66 13.48
C PRO A 1 -5.35 34.76 14.74
N LEU A 2 -6.16 33.71 14.73
CA LEU A 2 -6.17 32.70 15.77
C LEU A 2 -6.01 31.35 15.09
N ASN A 3 -4.83 30.76 15.26
CA ASN A 3 -4.50 29.39 14.92
C ASN A 3 -5.39 28.46 15.74
N ARG A 4 -6.42 27.86 15.12
CA ARG A 4 -7.06 26.67 15.67
C ARG A 4 -6.79 25.48 14.76
N PHE A 5 -5.54 25.03 14.80
CA PHE A 5 -5.18 23.69 14.38
C PHE A 5 -5.83 22.68 15.35
N ALA A 6 -7.03 22.26 15.02
CA ALA A 6 -7.60 21.02 15.52
C ALA A 6 -7.90 20.12 14.32
N ILE A 7 -6.84 19.75 13.59
CA ILE A 7 -6.92 18.66 12.60
C ILE A 7 -7.00 17.38 13.42
N GLY A 8 -8.23 16.91 13.66
CA GLY A 8 -8.48 15.64 14.31
C GLY A 8 -7.82 14.50 13.53
N THR A 9 -6.68 14.03 14.04
CA THR A 9 -5.87 12.92 13.54
C THR A 9 -6.52 11.56 13.85
N HIS A 10 -7.83 11.42 13.64
CA HIS A 10 -8.58 10.20 13.93
C HIS A 10 -9.29 9.57 12.72
N ARG A 11 -8.95 9.99 11.50
CA ARG A 11 -9.41 9.35 10.24
C ARG A 11 -8.41 8.35 9.61
N SER A 12 -7.23 8.11 10.18
CA SER A 12 -6.19 7.28 9.52
C SER A 12 -6.22 5.78 9.90
N ARG A 13 -6.95 5.37 10.94
CA ARG A 13 -6.97 3.95 11.34
C ARG A 13 -7.87 3.10 10.45
N ARG A 14 -8.92 3.67 9.85
CA ARG A 14 -9.85 2.95 8.96
C ARG A 14 -9.27 2.73 7.55
N SER A 15 -8.54 3.71 7.01
CA SER A 15 -7.88 3.55 5.71
C SER A 15 -6.75 2.53 5.77
N ARG A 16 -5.94 2.53 6.84
CA ARG A 16 -4.86 1.55 7.01
C ARG A 16 -5.34 0.10 7.06
N SER A 17 -6.48 -0.18 7.69
CA SER A 17 -7.04 -1.55 7.71
C SER A 17 -7.59 -1.96 6.36
N LEU A 18 -8.29 -1.06 5.64
CA LEU A 18 -8.84 -1.34 4.31
C LEU A 18 -7.73 -1.67 3.30
N VAL A 19 -6.67 -0.87 3.27
CA VAL A 19 -5.56 -1.12 2.33
C VAL A 19 -4.75 -2.36 2.73
N ARG A 20 -4.70 -2.69 4.02
CA ARG A 20 -4.10 -3.95 4.49
C ARG A 20 -4.91 -5.17 4.04
N SER A 21 -6.24 -5.10 4.02
CA SER A 21 -7.09 -6.17 3.46
C SER A 21 -7.01 -6.23 1.93
N ALA A 22 -6.92 -5.08 1.25
CA ALA A 22 -6.83 -5.03 -0.20
C ALA A 22 -5.62 -5.83 -0.75
N LEU A 23 -4.47 -5.77 -0.08
CA LEU A 23 -3.30 -6.59 -0.46
C LEU A 23 -3.53 -8.10 -0.31
N ASP A 24 -4.39 -8.54 0.61
CA ASP A 24 -4.73 -9.96 0.78
C ASP A 24 -5.70 -10.46 -0.30
N GLU A 25 -6.49 -9.56 -0.89
CA GLU A 25 -7.43 -9.87 -1.97
C GLU A 25 -6.72 -10.08 -3.32
N ILE A 26 -5.50 -9.55 -3.47
CA ILE A 26 -4.70 -9.74 -4.68
C ILE A 26 -4.22 -11.19 -4.73
N GLN A 27 -4.80 -11.96 -5.66
CA GLN A 27 -4.45 -13.35 -5.86
C GLN A 27 -2.97 -13.46 -6.25
N GLY A 28 -2.19 -14.12 -5.39
CA GLY A 28 -0.73 -14.20 -5.49
C GLY A 28 0.03 -13.30 -4.51
N VAL A 29 -0.62 -12.43 -3.72
CA VAL A 29 0.04 -11.67 -2.65
C VAL A 29 -0.28 -12.31 -1.31
N GLY A 30 0.57 -13.25 -0.89
CA GLY A 30 0.45 -13.90 0.41
C GLY A 30 1.06 -13.06 1.55
N ALA A 31 0.90 -13.56 2.78
CA ALA A 31 1.39 -12.90 4.00
C ALA A 31 2.89 -12.55 3.96
N THR A 32 3.72 -13.36 3.31
CA THR A 32 5.18 -13.11 3.16
C THR A 32 5.45 -11.87 2.33
N ARG A 33 4.87 -11.79 1.13
CA ARG A 33 5.03 -10.66 0.20
C ARG A 33 4.49 -9.38 0.81
N LYS A 34 3.35 -9.47 1.48
CA LYS A 34 2.76 -8.35 2.22
C LYS A 34 3.68 -7.83 3.32
N ARG A 35 4.30 -8.72 4.11
CA ARG A 35 5.27 -8.29 5.12
C ARG A 35 6.49 -7.62 4.48
N ALA A 36 7.00 -8.17 3.39
CA ALA A 36 8.12 -7.56 2.66
C ALA A 36 7.77 -6.14 2.17
N LEU A 37 6.59 -5.97 1.55
CA LEU A 37 6.09 -4.66 1.12
C LEU A 37 5.91 -3.71 2.31
N LEU A 38 5.27 -4.15 3.40
CA LEU A 38 5.08 -3.31 4.58
C LEU A 38 6.40 -2.97 5.28
N HIS A 39 7.40 -3.85 5.20
CA HIS A 39 8.73 -3.59 5.74
C HIS A 39 9.51 -2.61 4.87
N HIS A 40 9.37 -2.70 3.55
CA HIS A 40 10.03 -1.81 2.60
C HIS A 40 9.42 -0.40 2.59
N PHE A 41 8.09 -0.32 2.46
CA PHE A 41 7.37 0.94 2.34
C PHE A 41 6.94 1.54 3.67
N GLY A 42 6.84 0.74 4.74
CA GLY A 42 6.40 1.19 6.07
C GLY A 42 4.88 1.13 6.27
N SER A 43 4.08 1.50 5.26
CA SER A 43 2.63 1.44 5.37
C SER A 43 1.91 1.04 4.09
N ALA A 44 0.70 0.49 4.25
CA ALA A 44 -0.18 0.12 3.14
C ALA A 44 -0.52 1.31 2.23
N ARG A 45 -0.57 2.53 2.79
CA ARG A 45 -0.80 3.75 2.02
C ARG A 45 0.37 4.07 1.10
N GLU A 46 1.60 3.90 1.57
CA GLU A 46 2.79 4.10 0.72
C GLU A 46 2.83 3.05 -0.39
N ILE A 47 2.46 1.79 -0.10
CA ILE A 47 2.33 0.74 -1.12
C ILE A 47 1.32 1.13 -2.19
N SER A 48 0.15 1.69 -1.82
CA SER A 48 -0.85 2.12 -2.79
C SER A 48 -0.44 3.34 -3.63
N GLN A 49 0.60 4.08 -3.22
CA GLN A 49 1.16 5.20 -3.98
C GLN A 49 2.51 4.87 -4.61
N ALA A 50 3.01 3.66 -4.40
CA ALA A 50 4.30 3.23 -4.90
C ALA A 50 4.20 3.00 -6.41
N GLY A 51 5.27 3.40 -7.12
CA GLY A 51 5.38 3.10 -8.54
C GLY A 51 5.64 1.61 -8.77
N LEU A 52 5.37 1.15 -9.99
CA LEU A 52 5.66 -0.23 -10.42
C LEU A 52 7.11 -0.63 -10.11
N ASN A 53 8.07 0.24 -10.43
CA ASN A 53 9.50 -0.02 -10.21
C ASN A 53 9.86 -0.18 -8.72
N ASP A 54 9.22 0.60 -7.83
CA ASP A 54 9.46 0.50 -6.40
C ASP A 54 8.89 -0.82 -5.85
N LEU A 55 7.73 -1.24 -6.35
CA LEU A 55 7.13 -2.53 -6.00
C LEU A 55 8.01 -3.69 -6.47
N GLU A 56 8.62 -3.58 -7.65
CA GLU A 56 9.60 -4.54 -8.18
C GLU A 56 10.91 -4.59 -7.38
N ALA A 57 11.30 -3.48 -6.74
CA ALA A 57 12.49 -3.42 -5.90
C ALA A 57 12.35 -4.19 -4.57
N VAL A 58 11.13 -4.60 -4.21
CA VAL A 58 10.88 -5.35 -2.98
C VAL A 58 11.27 -6.82 -3.15
N GLU A 59 12.08 -7.30 -2.22
CA GLU A 59 12.54 -8.69 -2.20
C GLU A 59 11.35 -9.69 -2.17
N GLY A 60 11.32 -10.62 -3.13
CA GLY A 60 10.27 -11.62 -3.26
C GLY A 60 9.01 -11.15 -4.00
N ILE A 61 9.01 -9.92 -4.52
CA ILE A 61 8.03 -9.43 -5.50
C ILE A 61 8.60 -9.58 -6.90
N SER A 62 7.88 -10.29 -7.77
CA SER A 62 8.21 -10.34 -9.19
C SER A 62 7.47 -9.23 -9.93
N LYS A 63 7.97 -8.87 -11.12
CA LYS A 63 7.30 -7.94 -12.05
C LYS A 63 5.81 -8.22 -12.24
N PHE A 64 5.43 -9.49 -12.38
CA PHE A 64 4.02 -9.88 -12.51
C PHE A 64 3.20 -9.49 -11.27
N ILE A 65 3.73 -9.74 -10.07
CA ILE A 65 3.06 -9.38 -8.81
C ILE A 65 3.05 -7.86 -8.61
N ALA A 66 4.14 -7.17 -8.94
CA ALA A 66 4.24 -5.71 -8.88
C ALA A 66 3.17 -5.05 -9.75
N SER A 67 3.03 -5.49 -11.02
CA SER A 67 1.98 -5.01 -11.93
C SER A 67 0.60 -5.21 -11.32
N ARG A 68 0.31 -6.42 -10.83
CA ARG A 68 -0.98 -6.73 -10.21
C ARG A 68 -1.31 -5.84 -9.03
N ILE A 69 -0.32 -5.51 -8.20
CA ILE A 69 -0.48 -4.58 -7.08
C ILE A 69 -0.71 -3.16 -7.59
N TYR A 70 0.08 -2.72 -8.55
CA TYR A 70 -0.03 -1.40 -9.15
C TYR A 70 -1.42 -1.21 -9.79
N ASP A 71 -1.83 -2.12 -10.67
CA ASP A 71 -3.12 -2.12 -11.39
C ASP A 71 -4.31 -2.15 -10.41
N TRP A 72 -4.16 -2.84 -9.27
CA TRP A 72 -5.21 -2.92 -8.24
C TRP A 72 -5.45 -1.56 -7.56
N PHE A 73 -4.39 -0.79 -7.32
CA PHE A 73 -4.48 0.53 -6.68
C PHE A 73 -4.65 1.67 -7.70
N HIS A 74 -4.27 1.44 -8.95
CA HIS A 74 -4.35 2.39 -10.07
C HIS A 74 -5.14 1.79 -11.24
N PRO A 75 -6.45 1.53 -11.08
CA PRO A 75 -7.26 0.92 -12.14
C PRO A 75 -7.59 1.86 -13.31
N GLU A 76 -7.24 3.16 -13.23
CA GLU A 76 -7.59 4.19 -14.22
C GLU A 76 -6.36 4.89 -14.86
N ASP A 77 -5.14 4.42 -14.57
CA ASP A 77 -3.90 4.89 -15.24
C ASP A 77 -3.59 4.09 -16.52
#